data_AF-A0A7L4PXZ0-F1
#
_entry.id   AF-A0A7L4PXZ0-F1
#
_cell.length_a   1.000
_cell.length_b   1.000
_cell.length_c   1.000
_cell.angle_alpha   90.00
_cell.angle_beta   90.00
_cell.angle_gamma   90.00
#
_symmetry.space_group_name_H-M   'P 1'
#
loop_
_entity.id
_entity.type
_entity.pdbx_description
1 polymer ?
#
loop_
_entity_poly.entity_id
_entity_poly.type
_entity_poly.pdbx_seq_one_letter_code
_entity_poly.pdbx_strand_id
1 'polypeptide(L)'
;MAFALHVNMERCTGCNNCVVACPVDALELFTLDPVTNEKIYKVRHGKAMILDFNSELCAGCGVCVEACPHDVIRLSGRGAVVSEAKVG
;
A
#
# COMPACT_ATOMS: atom_id res chain seq x y z
N MET A 1 15.47 7.85 -4.13
CA MET A 1 14.49 8.89 -4.53
C MET A 1 13.52 9.07 -3.36
N ALA A 2 12.99 10.27 -3.10
CA ALA A 2 12.11 10.48 -1.94
C ALA A 2 10.64 10.55 -2.39
N PHE A 3 9.96 9.40 -2.40
CA PHE A 3 8.52 9.30 -2.57
C PHE A 3 7.88 8.95 -1.23
N ALA A 4 6.67 9.46 -1.00
CA ALA A 4 5.85 9.15 0.16
C ALA A 4 4.56 8.49 -0.30
N LEU A 5 4.22 7.35 0.31
CA LEU A 5 2.95 6.67 0.10
C LEU A 5 2.05 6.93 1.30
N HIS A 6 0.89 7.53 1.06
CA HIS A 6 -0.12 7.79 2.08
C HIS A 6 -1.31 6.87 1.84
N VAL A 7 -1.69 6.10 2.86
CA VAL A 7 -2.83 5.17 2.78
C VAL A 7 -3.80 5.46 3.91
N ASN A 8 -5.09 5.64 3.58
CA ASN A 8 -6.13 5.70 4.59
C ASN A 8 -6.42 4.28 5.10
N MET A 9 -5.83 3.95 6.26
CA MET A 9 -5.94 2.62 6.86
C MET A 9 -7.31 2.34 7.50
N GLU A 10 -8.13 3.36 7.77
CA GLU A 10 -9.51 3.16 8.23
C GLU A 10 -10.41 2.61 7.12
N ARG A 11 -10.11 2.97 5.87
CA ARG A 11 -10.85 2.53 4.67
C ARG A 11 -10.14 1.43 3.89
N CYS A 12 -8.88 1.12 4.22
CA CYS A 12 -8.14 0.03 3.61
C CYS A 12 -8.74 -1.33 4.02
N THR A 13 -9.00 -2.19 3.04
CA THR A 13 -9.57 -3.52 3.26
C THR A 13 -8.52 -4.62 3.36
N GLY A 14 -7.25 -4.33 3.09
CA GLY A 14 -6.18 -5.33 3.04
C GLY A 14 -6.26 -6.28 1.84
N CYS A 15 -6.91 -5.87 0.75
CA CYS A 15 -7.13 -6.70 -0.45
C CYS A 15 -5.87 -7.05 -1.26
N ASN A 16 -4.70 -6.50 -0.92
CA ASN A 16 -3.40 -6.77 -1.58
C ASN A 16 -3.24 -6.35 -3.05
N ASN A 17 -4.23 -5.70 -3.67
CA ASN A 17 -4.09 -5.26 -5.07
C ASN A 17 -2.89 -4.33 -5.30
N CYS A 18 -2.60 -3.42 -4.37
CA CYS A 18 -1.45 -2.52 -4.47
C CYS A 18 -0.10 -3.23 -4.36
N VAL A 19 -0.04 -4.34 -3.61
CA VAL A 19 1.16 -5.17 -3.46
C VAL A 19 1.43 -5.92 -4.76
N VAL A 20 0.43 -6.64 -5.26
CA VAL A 20 0.57 -7.43 -6.50
C VAL A 20 0.81 -6.55 -7.73
N ALA A 21 0.26 -5.33 -7.75
CA ALA A 21 0.47 -4.40 -8.85
C ALA A 21 1.86 -3.74 -8.86
N CYS A 22 2.62 -3.78 -7.75
CA CYS A 22 3.90 -3.08 -7.66
C CYS A 22 4.98 -3.83 -8.46
N PRO A 23 5.55 -3.24 -9.53
CA PRO A 23 6.53 -3.95 -10.38
C PRO A 23 7.93 -4.05 -9.76
N VAL A 24 8.14 -3.41 -8.61
CA VAL A 24 9.43 -3.30 -7.92
C VAL A 24 9.34 -3.79 -6.48
N ASP A 25 8.24 -4.46 -6.12
CA ASP A 25 8.01 -5.06 -4.79
C ASP A 25 8.24 -4.06 -3.63
N ALA A 26 7.89 -2.79 -3.83
CA ALA A 26 8.07 -1.74 -2.83
C ALA A 26 7.00 -1.76 -1.72
N LEU A 27 6.04 -2.68 -1.79
CA LEU A 27 4.89 -2.76 -0.88
C LEU A 27 4.75 -4.18 -0.33
N GLU A 28 4.47 -4.29 0.96
CA GLU A 28 4.20 -5.56 1.62
C GLU A 28 3.03 -5.43 2.59
N LEU A 29 2.12 -6.40 2.61
CA LEU A 29 0.99 -6.45 3.52
C LEU A 29 1.10 -7.66 4.43
N PHE A 30 1.21 -7.42 5.74
CA PHE A 30 1.33 -8.47 6.74
C PHE A 30 0.55 -8.13 8.01
N THR A 31 0.55 -9.07 8.94
CA THR A 31 0.18 -8.85 10.35
C THR A 31 1.36 -9.27 11.22
N LEU A 32 1.41 -8.85 12.48
CA LEU A 32 2.43 -9.30 13.43
C LEU A 32 1.85 -10.39 14.33
N ASP A 33 2.65 -11.40 14.63
CA ASP A 33 2.33 -12.32 15.73
C ASP A 33 2.32 -11.54 17.06
N PRO A 34 1.26 -11.65 17.88
CA PRO A 34 1.15 -10.86 19.11
C PRO A 34 2.13 -11.29 20.21
N VAL A 35 2.78 -12.45 20.07
CA VAL A 35 3.75 -12.99 21.02
C VAL A 35 5.18 -12.80 20.52
N THR A 36 5.47 -13.21 19.28
CA THR A 36 6.84 -13.18 18.73
C THR A 36 7.18 -11.89 18.00
N ASN A 37 6.18 -11.08 17.64
CA ASN A 37 6.32 -9.89 16.80
C ASN A 37 6.93 -10.18 15.42
N GLU A 38 6.81 -11.42 14.95
CA GLU A 38 7.22 -11.83 13.62
C GLU A 38 6.13 -11.51 12.58
N LYS A 39 6.55 -11.27 11.33
CA LYS A 39 5.61 -11.08 10.21
C LYS A 39 4.85 -12.39 9.94
N ILE A 40 3.52 -12.30 9.92
CA ILE A 40 2.61 -13.38 9.55
C ILE A 40 1.73 -12.92 8.37
N TYR A 41 1.63 -13.75 7.34
CA TYR A 41 0.77 -13.52 6.17
C TYR A 41 -0.63 -14.13 6.32
N LYS A 42 -0.94 -14.67 7.51
CA LYS A 42 -2.25 -15.23 7.82
C LYS A 42 -3.24 -14.10 8.12
N VAL A 43 -4.40 -14.20 7.51
CA VAL A 43 -5.51 -13.27 7.69
C VAL A 43 -6.18 -13.51 9.06
N ARG A 44 -6.13 -12.53 9.97
CA ARG A 44 -6.85 -12.57 11.25
C ARG A 44 -8.17 -11.80 11.07
N HIS A 45 -9.31 -12.45 11.31
CA HIS A 45 -10.63 -11.82 11.15
C HIS A 45 -10.85 -11.16 9.78
N GLY A 46 -10.35 -11.77 8.71
CA GLY A 46 -10.49 -11.22 7.36
C GLY A 46 -9.54 -10.05 7.02
N LYS A 47 -8.57 -9.69 7.88
CA LYS A 47 -7.68 -8.56 7.65
C LYS A 47 -6.19 -8.90 7.85
N ALA A 48 -5.35 -8.43 6.93
CA ALA A 48 -3.93 -8.14 7.14
C ALA A 48 -3.78 -6.62 7.00
N MET A 49 -3.23 -5.94 8.01
CA MET A 49 -3.45 -4.48 8.17
C MET A 49 -2.16 -3.67 8.28
N ILE A 50 -0.97 -4.29 8.24
CA ILE A 50 0.26 -3.51 8.19
C ILE A 50 0.70 -3.47 6.75
N LEU A 51 0.62 -2.28 6.15
CA LEU A 51 1.21 -1.99 4.86
C LEU A 51 2.57 -1.37 5.10
N ASP A 52 3.62 -2.09 4.73
CA ASP A 52 5.01 -1.64 4.76
C ASP A 52 5.41 -1.13 3.37
N PHE A 53 6.12 -0.02 3.35
CA PHE A 53 6.49 0.71 2.13
C PHE A 53 7.98 0.98 2.12
N ASN A 54 8.67 0.41 1.13
CA ASN A 54 10.08 0.66 0.91
C ASN A 54 10.29 1.81 -0.10
N SER A 55 10.58 3.00 0.42
CA SER A 55 10.84 4.19 -0.40
C SER A 55 12.09 4.12 -1.27
N GLU A 56 13.04 3.24 -0.94
CA GLU A 56 14.26 3.06 -1.74
C GLU A 56 14.00 2.27 -3.02
N LEU A 57 13.05 1.33 -2.98
CA LEU A 57 12.61 0.56 -4.14
C LEU A 57 11.58 1.30 -4.99
N CYS A 58 10.80 2.20 -4.38
CA CYS A 58 9.72 2.89 -5.07
C CYS A 58 10.22 3.73 -6.26
N ALA A 59 9.73 3.41 -7.46
CA ALA A 59 10.02 4.15 -8.68
C ALA A 59 9.08 5.35 -8.94
N GLY A 60 8.05 5.55 -8.10
CA GLY A 60 7.12 6.66 -8.26
C GLY A 60 6.06 6.49 -9.36
N CYS A 61 5.84 5.27 -9.86
CA CYS A 61 5.02 5.01 -11.06
C CYS A 61 3.49 5.16 -10.89
N GLY A 62 2.96 5.18 -9.65
CA GLY A 62 1.54 5.40 -9.40
C GLY A 62 0.61 4.19 -9.58
N VAL A 63 1.08 3.04 -10.06
CA VAL A 63 0.22 1.85 -10.32
C VAL A 63 -0.50 1.34 -9.07
N CYS A 64 0.08 1.53 -7.88
CA CYS A 64 -0.57 1.17 -6.61
C CYS A 64 -1.80 2.04 -6.31
N VAL A 65 -1.80 3.30 -6.76
CA VAL A 65 -2.95 4.21 -6.65
C VAL A 65 -4.08 3.72 -7.55
N GLU A 66 -3.77 3.40 -8.82
CA GLU A 66 -4.76 2.93 -9.79
C GLU A 66 -5.34 1.55 -9.43
N ALA A 67 -4.50 0.66 -8.89
CA ALA A 67 -4.90 -0.69 -8.49
C ALA A 67 -5.79 -0.71 -7.25
N CYS A 68 -5.87 0.39 -6.49
CA CYS A 68 -6.67 0.45 -5.27
C CYS A 68 -8.16 0.62 -5.61
N PRO A 69 -9.02 -0.39 -5.39
CA PRO A 69 -10.45 -0.31 -5.75
C PRO A 69 -11.25 0.58 -4.79
N HIS A 70 -10.63 1.11 -3.73
CA HIS A 70 -11.27 1.93 -2.71
C HIS A 70 -10.77 3.38 -2.73
N ASP A 71 -9.84 3.71 -3.64
CA ASP A 71 -9.24 5.04 -3.78
C ASP A 71 -8.67 5.58 -2.45
N VAL A 72 -8.01 4.71 -1.67
CA VAL A 72 -7.46 5.06 -0.34
C VAL A 72 -5.96 5.36 -0.36
N ILE A 73 -5.29 5.23 -1.51
CA ILE A 73 -3.84 5.38 -1.65
C ILE A 73 -3.54 6.70 -2.37
N ARG A 74 -2.56 7.47 -1.87
CA ARG A 74 -2.00 8.65 -2.52
C ARG A 74 -0.49 8.53 -2.54
N LEU A 75 0.12 8.90 -3.67
CA LEU A 75 1.56 8.94 -3.85
C LEU A 75 2.01 10.41 -3.95
N SER A 76 3.07 10.77 -3.25
CA SER A 76 3.62 12.14 -3.23
C SER A 76 5.13 12.12 -3.47
N GLY A 77 5.64 13.13 -4.16
CA GLY A 77 7.06 13.27 -4.52
C GLY A 77 7.26 14.13 -5.77
N ARG A 78 8.50 14.57 -6.05
CA ARG A 78 8.80 15.31 -7.28
C ARG A 78 8.57 14.41 -8.49
N GLY A 79 7.54 14.71 -9.29
CA GLY A 79 7.12 13.94 -10.45
C GLY A 79 5.94 12.97 -10.23
N ALA A 80 5.36 12.92 -9.02
CA ALA A 80 4.20 12.07 -8.75
C ALA A 80 2.93 12.65 -9.39
N VAL A 81 2.28 11.86 -10.25
CA VAL A 81 0.93 12.15 -10.75
C VAL A 81 -0.05 12.14 -9.58
N VAL A 82 -0.63 13.29 -9.27
CA VAL A 82 -1.74 13.39 -8.34
C VAL A 82 -2.98 12.98 -9.13
N SER A 83 -3.40 11.72 -9.05
CA SER A 83 -4.71 11.36 -9.59
C SER A 83 -5.76 12.01 -8.69
N GLU A 84 -6.48 13.00 -9.22
CA GLU A 84 -7.72 13.48 -8.63
C GLU A 84 -8.60 12.25 -8.37
N ALA A 85 -9.00 12.06 -7.11
CA ALA A 85 -9.84 10.94 -6.69
C ALA A 85 -11.02 10.82 -7.67
N LYS A 86 -11.27 9.62 -8.19
CA LYS A 86 -12.44 9.34 -9.03
C LYS A 86 -13.70 9.76 -8.26
N VAL A 87 -14.21 10.96 -8.55
CA VAL A 87 -15.54 11.39 -8.13
C VAL A 87 -16.49 10.71 -9.11
N GLY A 88 -17.03 9.58 -8.68
CA GLY A 88 -18.12 8.86 -9.32
C GLY A 88 -19.20 8.59 -8.30
#